data_AF-A0A7X9CA90-F1
#
_entry.id   AF-A0A7X9CA90-F1
#
_cell.length_a   1.000
_cell.length_b   1.000
_cell.length_c   1.000
_cell.angle_alpha   90.00
_cell.angle_beta   90.00
_cell.angle_gamma   90.00
#
_symmetry.space_group_name_H-M   'P 1'
#
loop_
_entity.id
_entity.type
_entity.pdbx_description
1 polymer ?
#
loop_
_entity_poly.entity_id
_entity_poly.type
_entity_poly.pdbx_seq_one_letter_code
_entity_poly.pdbx_strand_id
1 'polypeptide(L)'
;GLRVSGAVEEVGSDGVALREGGTRRSVVPLGAIVLVHGLPTRARPQEETLRSPLGLGSVLREIARDRSVVRLETTAGGLIGRIAAVGADTLDIQSLPTGESVVAPGSERLTVASASLLAVLPR
;
A
#
# COMPACT_ATOMS: atom_id res chain seq x y z
N GLY A 1 -14.27 -1.68 9.90
CA GLY A 1 -12.90 -2.08 9.55
C GLY A 1 -12.72 -1.97 8.04
N LEU A 2 -11.51 -1.63 7.59
CA LEU A 2 -11.17 -1.56 6.17
C LEU A 2 -11.32 -2.94 5.52
N ARG A 3 -11.89 -3.00 4.31
CA ARG A 3 -11.92 -4.20 3.48
C ARG A 3 -11.25 -3.88 2.16
N VAL A 4 -10.32 -4.73 1.75
CA VAL A 4 -9.63 -4.65 0.46
C VAL A 4 -9.84 -5.98 -0.24
N SER A 5 -10.28 -5.92 -1.50
CA SER A 5 -10.59 -7.09 -2.32
C SER A 5 -9.70 -7.10 -3.55
N GLY A 6 -9.29 -8.28 -4.00
CA GLY A 6 -8.48 -8.43 -5.21
C GLY A 6 -7.89 -9.82 -5.34
N ALA A 7 -7.26 -10.08 -6.48
CA ALA A 7 -6.44 -11.26 -6.64
C ALA A 7 -5.07 -11.02 -5.99
N VAL A 8 -4.60 -11.96 -5.17
CA VAL A 8 -3.22 -11.91 -4.65
C VAL A 8 -2.26 -12.04 -5.81
N GLU A 9 -1.46 -11.00 -6.03
CA GLU A 9 -0.47 -10.94 -7.12
C GLU A 9 0.93 -11.24 -6.59
N GLU A 10 1.27 -10.69 -5.43
CA GLU A 10 2.56 -10.92 -4.78
C GLU A 10 2.40 -10.94 -3.25
N VAL A 11 3.19 -11.80 -2.59
CA VAL A 11 3.34 -11.83 -1.13
C VAL A 11 4.82 -11.67 -0.80
N GLY A 12 5.17 -10.53 -0.23
CA GLY A 12 6.51 -10.21 0.26
C GLY A 12 6.72 -10.69 1.70
N SER A 13 7.80 -10.21 2.32
CA SER A 13 8.14 -10.54 3.71
C SER A 13 7.18 -9.90 4.75
N ASP A 14 6.63 -8.73 4.44
CA ASP A 14 5.86 -7.86 5.34
C ASP A 14 4.66 -7.18 4.66
N GLY A 15 4.33 -7.55 3.42
CA GLY A 15 3.17 -7.01 2.69
C GLY A 15 2.61 -7.93 1.62
N VAL A 16 1.37 -7.64 1.21
CA VAL A 16 0.64 -8.32 0.13
C VAL A 16 0.22 -7.29 -0.91
N ALA A 17 0.51 -7.57 -2.19
CA ALA A 17 -0.03 -6.82 -3.31
C ALA A 17 -1.28 -7.52 -3.86
N LEU A 18 -2.36 -6.77 -3.97
CA LEU A 18 -3.65 -7.21 -4.49
C LEU A 18 -3.95 -6.46 -5.78
N ARG A 19 -4.30 -7.19 -6.83
CA ARG A 19 -4.75 -6.59 -8.09
C ARG A 19 -6.26 -6.44 -8.10
N GLU A 20 -6.73 -5.20 -8.27
CA GLU A 20 -8.16 -4.85 -8.32
C GLU A 20 -8.56 -4.45 -9.74
N GLY A 21 -8.63 -5.43 -10.65
CA GLY A 21 -8.97 -5.18 -12.06
C GLY A 21 -7.95 -4.32 -12.82
N GLY A 22 -7.68 -4.65 -14.08
CA GLY A 22 -6.66 -3.93 -14.86
C GLY A 22 -5.26 -3.99 -14.23
N THR A 23 -4.52 -2.88 -14.26
CA THR A 23 -3.12 -2.75 -13.78
C THR A 23 -2.98 -2.12 -12.39
N ARG A 24 -4.10 -1.77 -11.75
CA ARG A 24 -4.09 -1.08 -10.45
C ARG A 24 -3.84 -2.08 -9.32
N ARG A 25 -2.87 -1.77 -8.46
CA ARG A 25 -2.46 -2.60 -7.33
C ARG A 25 -2.69 -1.89 -6.02
N SER A 26 -3.34 -2.58 -5.09
CA SER A 26 -3.46 -2.22 -3.69
C SER A 26 -2.38 -2.96 -2.89
N VAL A 27 -1.80 -2.31 -1.89
CA VAL A 27 -0.75 -2.89 -1.04
C VAL A 27 -1.23 -2.89 0.39
N VAL A 28 -1.16 -4.06 1.06
CA VAL A 28 -1.64 -4.25 2.43
C VAL A 28 -0.50 -4.81 3.29
N PRO A 29 -0.07 -4.13 4.36
CA PRO A 29 0.93 -4.68 5.28
C PRO A 29 0.42 -5.97 5.93
N LEU A 30 1.26 -6.99 6.05
CA LEU A 30 0.87 -8.28 6.66
C LEU A 30 0.38 -8.10 8.10
N GLY A 31 1.03 -7.22 8.87
CA GLY A 31 0.63 -6.91 10.25
C GLY A 31 -0.74 -6.21 10.38
N ALA A 32 -1.29 -5.67 9.29
CA ALA A 32 -2.61 -5.03 9.27
C ALA A 32 -3.74 -6.01 8.88
N ILE A 33 -3.43 -7.21 8.41
CA ILE A 33 -4.42 -8.20 7.98
C ILE A 33 -4.97 -8.93 9.20
N VAL A 34 -6.26 -8.72 9.48
CA VAL A 34 -6.97 -9.37 10.60
C VAL A 34 -7.70 -10.65 10.15
N LEU A 35 -8.26 -10.64 8.95
CA LEU A 35 -9.03 -11.75 8.41
C LEU A 35 -8.90 -11.79 6.89
N VAL A 36 -8.78 -13.00 6.35
CA VAL A 36 -8.80 -13.25 4.91
C VAL A 36 -9.99 -14.12 4.56
N HIS A 37 -10.72 -13.75 3.51
CA HIS A 37 -11.86 -14.49 3.00
C HIS A 37 -11.69 -14.76 1.50
N GLY A 38 -12.17 -15.91 1.02
CA GLY A 38 -12.17 -16.25 -0.41
C GLY A 38 -10.89 -16.90 -0.94
N LEU A 39 -9.93 -17.26 -0.06
CA LEU A 39 -8.80 -18.09 -0.49
C LEU A 39 -9.27 -19.52 -0.81
N PRO A 40 -8.75 -20.14 -1.88
CA PRO A 40 -9.03 -21.55 -2.15
C PRO A 40 -8.40 -22.44 -1.07
N THR A 41 -8.98 -23.63 -0.86
CA THR A 41 -8.50 -24.65 0.09
C THR A 41 -7.01 -24.97 -0.08
N ARG A 42 -6.46 -24.75 -1.27
CA ARG A 42 -5.03 -24.94 -1.59
C ARG A 42 -4.40 -23.65 -2.12
N ALA A 43 -4.48 -22.57 -1.34
CA ALA A 43 -3.65 -21.38 -1.53
C ALA A 43 -2.21 -21.66 -1.05
N ARG A 44 -1.47 -22.48 -1.80
CA ARG A 44 -0.03 -22.64 -1.56
C ARG A 44 0.72 -21.56 -2.33
N PRO A 45 1.77 -20.95 -1.74
CA PRO A 45 2.80 -20.31 -2.55
C PRO A 45 3.23 -21.31 -3.61
N GLN A 46 3.38 -20.86 -4.86
CA GLN A 46 3.94 -21.69 -5.91
C GLN A 46 5.27 -22.25 -5.40
N GLU A 47 5.44 -23.57 -5.49
CA GLU A 47 6.47 -24.34 -4.78
C GLU A 47 7.86 -23.67 -4.85
N GLU A 48 8.52 -23.55 -3.70
CA GLU A 48 9.94 -23.19 -3.55
C GLU A 48 10.44 -21.86 -4.12
N THR A 49 9.57 -20.94 -4.55
CA THR A 49 10.01 -19.56 -4.74
C THR A 49 10.05 -18.90 -3.36
N LEU A 50 11.26 -18.79 -2.79
CA LEU A 50 11.57 -17.90 -1.67
C LEU A 50 10.67 -16.67 -1.77
N ARG A 51 9.90 -16.36 -0.70
CA ARG A 51 9.15 -15.10 -0.60
C ARG A 51 9.98 -14.02 -1.29
N SER A 52 9.36 -13.28 -2.22
CA SER A 52 10.05 -12.20 -2.91
C SER A 52 10.88 -11.43 -1.88
N PRO A 53 12.21 -11.32 -2.04
CA PRO A 53 13.06 -10.66 -1.04
C PRO A 53 12.68 -9.18 -0.90
N LEU A 54 11.85 -8.66 -1.81
CA LEU A 54 11.30 -7.33 -1.81
C LEU A 54 10.19 -7.24 -0.75
N GLY A 55 10.52 -6.63 0.38
CA GLY A 55 9.54 -6.23 1.38
C GLY A 55 8.66 -5.07 0.92
N LEU A 56 7.62 -4.77 1.69
CA LEU A 56 6.70 -3.65 1.63
C LEU A 56 7.42 -2.34 1.31
N GLY A 57 8.56 -2.07 1.94
CA GLY A 57 9.37 -0.88 1.65
C GLY A 57 9.83 -0.79 0.19
N SER A 58 10.13 -1.91 -0.48
CA SER A 58 10.45 -1.94 -1.91
C SER A 58 9.24 -1.55 -2.76
N VAL A 59 8.08 -2.15 -2.48
CA VAL A 59 6.83 -1.86 -3.21
C VAL A 59 6.43 -0.40 -3.03
N LEU A 60 6.51 0.13 -1.81
CA LEU A 60 6.24 1.55 -1.53
C LEU A 60 7.22 2.47 -2.26
N ARG A 61 8.50 2.08 -2.38
CA ARG A 61 9.51 2.83 -3.14
C ARG A 61 9.24 2.82 -4.64
N GLU A 62 8.73 1.72 -5.20
CA GLU A 62 8.26 1.67 -6.59
C GLU A 62 7.10 2.65 -6.83
N ILE A 63 6.07 2.60 -5.97
CA ILE A 63 4.93 3.54 -6.02
C ILE A 63 5.40 5.00 -5.90
N ALA A 64 6.33 5.29 -5.00
CA ALA A 64 6.90 6.62 -4.83
C ALA A 64 7.65 7.09 -6.09
N ARG A 65 8.41 6.19 -6.72
CA ARG A 65 9.16 6.47 -7.95
C ARG A 65 8.24 6.80 -9.12
N ASP A 66 7.12 6.10 -9.24
CA ASP A 66 6.10 6.34 -10.27
C ASP A 66 5.32 7.65 -10.05
N ARG A 67 5.46 8.26 -8.86
CA ARG A 67 4.77 9.49 -8.45
C ARG A 67 3.24 9.37 -8.54
N SER A 68 2.74 8.14 -8.37
CA SER A 68 1.33 7.81 -8.42
C SER A 68 0.57 8.51 -7.28
N VAL A 69 -0.61 9.05 -7.59
CA VAL A 69 -1.54 9.50 -6.54
C VAL A 69 -2.16 8.26 -5.92
N VAL A 70 -2.09 8.17 -4.60
CA VAL A 70 -2.57 7.03 -3.82
C VAL A 70 -3.49 7.51 -2.70
N ARG A 71 -4.32 6.59 -2.22
CA ARG A 71 -5.06 6.73 -0.97
C ARG A 71 -4.39 5.85 0.08
N LEU A 72 -3.82 6.46 1.11
CA LEU A 72 -3.34 5.76 2.29
C LEU A 72 -4.50 5.58 3.26
N GLU A 73 -4.72 4.37 3.71
CA GLU A 73 -5.56 4.08 4.87
C GLU A 73 -4.65 3.85 6.06
N THR A 74 -4.88 4.59 7.14
CA THR A 74 -4.12 4.46 8.38
C THR A 74 -5.06 4.24 9.57
N THR A 75 -4.50 3.86 10.71
CA THR A 75 -5.27 3.79 11.96
C THR A 75 -5.87 5.14 12.38
N ALA A 76 -5.32 6.26 11.90
CA ALA A 76 -5.81 7.60 12.18
C ALA A 76 -6.81 8.12 11.12
N GLY A 77 -7.04 7.38 10.04
CA GLY A 77 -7.91 7.77 8.93
C GLY A 77 -7.23 7.73 7.57
N GLY A 78 -7.95 8.21 6.55
CA GLY A 78 -7.53 8.17 5.16
C GLY A 78 -6.83 9.46 4.71
N LEU A 79 -5.77 9.31 3.91
CA LEU A 79 -5.01 10.41 3.30
C LEU A 79 -4.93 10.20 1.78
N ILE A 80 -4.97 11.29 1.02
CA ILE A 80 -4.77 11.26 -0.44
C ILE A 80 -3.52 12.06 -0.75
N GLY A 81 -2.65 11.50 -1.56
CA GLY A 81 -1.42 12.21 -1.90
C GLY A 81 -0.46 11.37 -2.72
N ARG A 82 0.78 11.86 -2.81
CA ARG A 82 1.90 11.11 -3.40
C ARG A 82 2.89 10.76 -2.33
N ILE A 83 3.43 9.55 -2.40
CA ILE A 83 4.53 9.15 -1.53
C ILE A 83 5.77 9.96 -1.94
N ALA A 84 6.23 10.82 -1.03
CA ALA A 84 7.38 11.70 -1.24
C ALA A 84 8.70 11.01 -0.85
N ALA A 85 8.67 10.17 0.18
CA ALA A 85 9.81 9.39 0.64
C ALA A 85 9.34 8.12 1.37
N VAL A 86 10.20 7.09 1.40
CA VAL A 86 9.98 5.86 2.15
C VAL A 86 11.23 5.58 2.97
N GLY A 87 11.10 5.66 4.29
CA GLY A 87 12.12 5.34 5.27
C GLY A 87 12.22 3.83 5.55
N ALA A 88 12.75 3.49 6.72
CA ALA A 88 12.80 2.11 7.21
C ALA A 88 11.47 1.68 7.84
N ASP A 89 10.86 2.59 8.60
CA ASP A 89 9.66 2.39 9.43
C ASP A 89 8.64 3.52 9.25
N THR A 90 8.91 4.44 8.33
CA THR A 90 8.08 5.60 8.04
C THR A 90 7.94 5.81 6.55
N LEU A 91 6.88 6.52 6.15
CA LEU A 91 6.72 7.05 4.80
C LEU A 91 6.21 8.48 4.88
N ASP A 92 6.72 9.33 3.99
CA ASP A 92 6.22 10.69 3.85
C ASP A 92 5.23 10.76 2.71
N ILE A 93 4.09 11.41 2.96
CA ILE A 93 3.10 11.72 1.95
C ILE A 93 2.99 13.22 1.75
N GLN A 94 3.07 13.66 0.50
CA GLN A 94 2.63 14.99 0.11
C GLN A 94 1.11 14.93 -0.07
N SER A 95 0.38 15.50 0.89
CA SER A 95 -1.09 15.54 0.88
C SER A 95 -1.60 16.35 -0.32
N LEU A 96 -2.63 15.83 -0.97
CA LEU A 96 -3.38 16.45 -2.06
C LEU A 96 -4.86 16.50 -1.64
N PRO A 97 -5.26 17.47 -0.81
CA PRO A 97 -6.58 17.48 -0.17
C PRO A 97 -7.74 17.54 -1.16
N THR A 98 -7.56 18.21 -2.30
CA THR A 98 -8.53 18.30 -3.40
C THR A 98 -8.42 17.14 -4.38
N GLY A 99 -7.43 16.25 -4.22
CA GLY A 99 -7.13 15.15 -5.15
C GLY A 99 -6.49 15.60 -6.47
N GLU A 100 -6.22 16.90 -6.63
CA GLU A 100 -5.56 17.45 -7.81
C GLU A 100 -4.09 17.01 -7.90
N SER A 101 -3.57 16.86 -9.12
CA SER A 101 -2.18 16.44 -9.34
C SER A 101 -1.13 17.53 -9.08
N VAL A 102 -1.55 18.74 -8.70
CA VAL A 102 -0.69 19.90 -8.42
C VAL A 102 -0.76 20.20 -6.92
N VAL A 103 0.35 20.69 -6.35
CA VAL A 103 0.39 21.15 -4.96
C VAL A 103 -0.58 22.32 -4.83
N ALA A 104 -1.65 22.12 -4.06
CA ALA A 104 -2.68 23.12 -3.84
C ALA A 104 -2.46 23.81 -2.48
N PRO A 105 -3.05 24.99 -2.24
CA PRO A 105 -3.13 25.56 -0.90
C PRO A 105 -3.70 24.54 0.10
N GLY A 106 -3.00 24.30 1.21
CA GLY A 106 -3.35 23.25 2.18
C GLY A 106 -2.67 21.89 1.94
N SER A 107 -1.85 21.75 0.88
CA SER A 107 -0.95 20.61 0.74
C SER A 107 0.15 20.65 1.81
N GLU A 108 0.20 19.60 2.61
CA GLU A 108 1.17 19.41 3.69
C GLU A 108 1.98 18.11 3.49
N ARG A 109 3.19 18.08 4.05
CA ARG A 109 4.00 16.85 4.10
C ARG A 109 3.75 16.18 5.44
N LEU A 110 3.20 14.99 5.41
CA LEU A 110 2.89 14.20 6.60
C LEU A 110 3.80 12.98 6.64
N THR A 111 4.35 12.69 7.81
CA THR A 111 5.09 11.44 8.06
C THR A 111 4.15 10.45 8.71
N VAL A 112 4.03 9.27 8.11
CA VAL A 112 3.19 8.16 8.56
C VAL A 112 4.11 7.05 9.07
N ALA A 113 3.84 6.49 10.23
CA ALA A 113 4.52 5.29 10.69
C ALA A 113 4.02 4.07 9.91
N SER A 114 4.92 3.24 9.39
CA SER A 114 4.57 2.02 8.66
C SER A 114 3.65 1.09 9.47
N ALA A 115 3.82 1.06 10.79
CA ALA A 115 2.96 0.28 11.70
C ALA A 115 1.51 0.79 11.78
N SER A 116 1.25 2.04 11.42
CA SER A 116 -0.10 2.63 11.37
C SER A 116 -0.78 2.43 10.01
N LEU A 117 -0.06 1.95 9.00
CA LEU A 117 -0.55 1.76 7.65
C LEU A 117 -1.47 0.53 7.59
N LEU A 118 -2.69 0.72 7.11
CA LEU A 118 -3.67 -0.35 6.89
C LEU A 118 -3.69 -0.79 5.43
N ALA A 119 -3.60 0.16 4.50
CA ALA A 119 -3.46 -0.13 3.07
C ALA A 119 -2.95 1.09 2.28
N VAL A 120 -2.35 0.84 1.13
CA VAL A 120 -2.16 1.83 0.06
C VAL A 120 -3.03 1.40 -1.11
N LEU A 121 -3.98 2.25 -1.48
CA LEU A 121 -4.93 2.00 -2.55
C LEU A 121 -4.62 2.91 -3.76
N PRO A 122 -4.76 2.39 -4.99
CA PRO A 122 -4.62 3.20 -6.19
C PRO A 122 -5.81 4.18 -6.31
N ARG A 123 -5.58 5.37 -6.89
CA ARG A 123 -6.62 6.34 -7.24
C ARG A 123 -7.05 6.20 -8.70
#